data_AF-A0A8H7EYB1-F1
#
_entry.id   AF-A0A8H7EYB1-F1
#
_cell.length_a   1.000
_cell.length_b   1.000
_cell.length_c   1.000
_cell.angle_alpha   90.00
_cell.angle_beta   90.00
_cell.angle_gamma   90.00
#
_symmetry.space_group_name_H-M   'P 1'
#
loop_
_entity.id
_entity.type
_entity.pdbx_description
1 polymer ?
#
loop_
_entity_poly.entity_id
_entity_poly.type
_entity_poly.pdbx_seq_one_letter_code
_entity_poly.pdbx_strand_id
1 'polypeptide(L)'
;MGKVVDAINRHLVFNKSQMRVQNECLFKNVVHFYLNLVPSKQGFTLIRDSLYKALEAELPEGDSDMPNAPQSVAHLILKGFDYYTSRYNKRPEDILTGDQVIEAMGSVDQFRGLECVRKPAVVQSRGSKDMAVAFVDVWDSKTGSRTKDLVNKVYHIRGKLIKVEYARQREFIP
;
A
#
# COMPACT_ATOMS: atom_id res chain seq x y z
N MET A 1 -1.51 -14.12 -21.96
CA MET A 1 -1.22 -13.08 -20.96
C MET A 1 -0.60 -11.84 -21.60
N GLY A 2 0.53 -11.90 -22.32
CA GLY A 2 1.06 -10.74 -23.09
C GLY A 2 0.06 -10.00 -24.01
N LYS A 3 -0.95 -10.70 -24.55
CA LYS A 3 -2.07 -10.09 -25.30
C LYS A 3 -2.86 -9.03 -24.51
N VAL A 4 -3.01 -9.18 -23.19
CA VAL A 4 -3.71 -8.24 -22.31
C VAL A 4 -2.87 -6.98 -22.11
N VAL A 5 -1.58 -7.14 -21.77
CA VAL A 5 -0.60 -6.03 -21.74
C VAL A 5 -0.61 -5.25 -23.05
N ASP A 6 -0.54 -5.92 -24.19
CA ASP A 6 -0.53 -5.29 -25.51
C ASP A 6 -1.86 -4.59 -25.84
N ALA A 7 -2.99 -5.16 -25.43
CA ALA A 7 -4.30 -4.53 -25.60
C ALA A 7 -4.41 -3.24 -24.75
N ILE A 8 -4.00 -3.31 -23.48
CA ILE A 8 -4.00 -2.15 -22.58
C ILE A 8 -3.05 -1.08 -23.10
N ASN A 9 -1.81 -1.44 -23.49
CA ASN A 9 -0.84 -0.48 -24.01
C ASN A 9 -1.31 0.17 -25.32
N ARG A 10 -1.93 -0.58 -26.24
CA ARG A 10 -2.55 0.01 -27.43
C ARG A 10 -3.64 1.01 -27.08
N HIS A 11 -4.49 0.71 -26.09
CA HIS A 11 -5.53 1.62 -25.64
C HIS A 11 -4.97 2.87 -24.96
N LEU A 12 -3.90 2.73 -24.15
CA LEU A 12 -3.20 3.85 -23.52
C LEU A 12 -2.55 4.76 -24.56
N VAL A 13 -1.91 4.19 -25.60
CA VAL A 13 -1.34 4.94 -26.73
C VAL A 13 -2.42 5.69 -27.50
N PHE A 14 -3.54 5.02 -27.81
CA PHE A 14 -4.67 5.64 -28.51
C PHE A 14 -5.22 6.86 -27.76
N ASN A 15 -5.29 6.78 -26.42
CA ASN A 15 -5.71 7.88 -25.57
C ASN A 15 -4.60 8.88 -25.22
N LYS A 16 -3.46 8.85 -25.94
CA LYS A 16 -2.30 9.75 -25.74
C LYS A 16 -1.75 9.75 -24.32
N SER A 17 -1.95 8.66 -23.56
CA SER A 17 -1.36 8.52 -22.23
C SER A 17 0.15 8.29 -22.35
N GLN A 18 0.92 8.84 -21.42
CA GLN A 18 2.36 8.54 -21.28
C GLN A 18 2.63 7.25 -20.49
N MET A 19 1.58 6.71 -19.86
CA MET A 19 1.65 5.49 -19.05
C MET A 19 1.72 4.24 -19.93
N ARG A 20 2.54 3.27 -19.53
CA ARG A 20 2.75 1.98 -20.18
C ARG A 20 2.80 0.89 -19.12
N VAL A 21 2.08 -0.21 -19.40
CA VAL A 21 2.20 -1.46 -18.68
C VAL A 21 3.49 -2.14 -19.12
N GLN A 22 4.41 -2.33 -18.18
CA GLN A 22 5.69 -3.00 -18.40
C GLN A 22 5.57 -4.51 -18.22
N ASN A 23 4.84 -4.93 -17.20
CA ASN A 23 4.61 -6.35 -16.92
C ASN A 23 3.33 -6.55 -16.11
N GLU A 24 2.88 -7.80 -16.01
CA GLU A 24 1.72 -8.21 -15.23
C GLU A 24 2.08 -9.41 -14.33
N CYS A 25 1.41 -9.50 -13.17
CA CYS A 25 1.53 -10.65 -12.27
C CYS A 25 0.14 -11.04 -11.77
N LEU A 26 -0.19 -12.33 -11.85
CA LEU A 26 -1.41 -12.87 -11.25
C LEU A 26 -1.09 -13.40 -9.86
N PHE A 27 -1.68 -12.84 -8.83
CA PHE A 27 -1.52 -13.31 -7.45
C PHE A 27 -2.89 -13.51 -6.79
N LYS A 28 -3.21 -14.75 -6.42
CA LYS A 28 -4.44 -15.13 -5.67
C LYS A 28 -5.72 -14.46 -6.23
N ASN A 29 -5.91 -14.53 -7.55
CA ASN A 29 -7.03 -13.94 -8.31
C ASN A 29 -7.02 -12.42 -8.50
N VAL A 30 -5.93 -11.75 -8.14
CA VAL A 30 -5.70 -10.32 -8.43
C VAL A 30 -4.66 -10.19 -9.52
N VAL A 31 -4.95 -9.36 -10.53
CA VAL A 31 -3.99 -8.99 -11.57
C VAL A 31 -3.28 -7.70 -11.15
N HIS A 32 -1.97 -7.79 -10.95
CA HIS A 32 -1.11 -6.66 -10.68
C HIS A 32 -0.45 -6.20 -11.98
N PHE A 33 -0.59 -4.91 -12.31
CA PHE A 33 0.13 -4.30 -13.42
C PHE A 33 1.29 -3.46 -12.92
N TYR A 34 2.47 -3.71 -13.45
CA TYR A 34 3.64 -2.85 -13.26
C TYR A 34 3.64 -1.78 -14.33
N LEU A 35 3.58 -0.52 -13.91
CA LEU A 35 3.46 0.63 -14.79
C LEU A 35 4.77 1.44 -14.76
N ASN A 36 5.14 2.03 -15.90
CA ASN A 36 6.28 2.96 -15.96
C ASN A 36 6.02 4.28 -15.20
N LEU A 37 4.75 4.62 -15.00
CA LEU A 37 4.27 5.83 -14.37
C LEU A 37 3.13 5.48 -13.41
N VAL A 38 3.03 6.26 -12.35
CA VAL A 38 1.95 6.16 -11.39
C VAL A 38 0.63 6.59 -12.07
N PRO A 39 -0.42 5.75 -12.06
CA PRO A 39 -1.66 6.07 -12.77
C PRO A 39 -2.37 7.29 -12.16
N SER A 40 -2.85 8.20 -12.99
CA SER A 40 -3.87 9.15 -12.58
C SER A 40 -5.25 8.46 -12.48
N LYS A 41 -6.27 9.13 -11.94
CA LYS A 41 -7.65 8.61 -11.95
C LYS A 41 -8.11 8.22 -13.37
N GLN A 42 -7.75 9.05 -14.34
CA GLN A 42 -8.03 8.79 -15.75
C GLN A 42 -7.21 7.60 -16.28
N GLY A 43 -5.91 7.52 -15.95
CA GLY A 43 -5.06 6.39 -16.33
C GLY A 43 -5.58 5.06 -15.79
N PHE A 44 -6.03 5.04 -14.54
CA PHE A 44 -6.66 3.88 -13.93
C PHE A 44 -7.94 3.47 -14.66
N THR A 45 -8.81 4.43 -14.95
CA THR A 45 -10.06 4.18 -15.70
C THR A 45 -9.75 3.56 -17.07
N LEU A 46 -8.76 4.08 -17.79
CA LEU A 46 -8.33 3.53 -19.08
C LEU A 46 -7.81 2.10 -18.97
N ILE A 47 -6.99 1.78 -17.96
CA ILE A 47 -6.49 0.42 -17.73
C ILE A 47 -7.66 -0.51 -17.42
N ARG A 48 -8.54 -0.11 -16.49
CA ARG A 48 -9.71 -0.88 -16.09
C ARG A 48 -10.61 -1.18 -17.28
N ASP A 49 -11.04 -0.16 -18.01
CA ASP A 49 -11.94 -0.33 -19.14
C ASP A 49 -11.32 -1.20 -20.24
N SER A 50 -9.99 -1.10 -20.44
CA SER A 50 -9.24 -1.98 -21.35
C SER A 50 -9.17 -3.42 -20.87
N LEU A 51 -8.96 -3.64 -19.57
CA LEU A 51 -8.90 -4.96 -18.97
C LEU A 51 -10.23 -5.69 -19.10
N TYR A 52 -11.34 -5.03 -18.75
CA TYR A 52 -12.67 -5.63 -18.87
C TYR A 52 -13.02 -5.96 -20.32
N LYS A 53 -12.68 -5.07 -21.27
CA LYS A 53 -12.80 -5.37 -22.71
C LYS A 53 -11.95 -6.55 -23.15
N ALA A 54 -10.71 -6.64 -22.67
CA ALA A 54 -9.80 -7.73 -23.02
C ALA A 54 -10.20 -9.08 -22.40
N LEU A 55 -10.90 -9.05 -21.27
CA LEU A 55 -11.43 -10.23 -20.57
C LEU A 55 -12.85 -10.60 -20.99
N GLU A 56 -13.48 -9.83 -21.88
CA GLU A 56 -14.89 -10.00 -22.28
C GLU A 56 -15.85 -10.05 -21.08
N ALA A 57 -15.53 -9.29 -20.02
CA ALA A 57 -16.29 -9.25 -18.78
C ALA A 57 -17.08 -7.95 -18.67
N GLU A 58 -18.26 -8.01 -18.06
CA GLU A 58 -19.07 -6.83 -17.74
C GLU A 58 -18.45 -6.07 -16.56
N LEU A 59 -18.38 -4.74 -16.67
CA LEU A 59 -17.98 -3.88 -15.56
C LEU A 59 -19.07 -3.97 -14.48
N PRO A 60 -18.74 -4.30 -13.22
CA PRO A 60 -19.73 -4.30 -12.16
C PRO A 60 -20.33 -2.89 -12.01
N GLU A 61 -21.67 -2.81 -12.14
CA GLU A 61 -22.40 -1.58 -11.87
C GLU A 61 -22.38 -1.30 -10.37
N GLY A 62 -21.79 -0.17 -9.96
CA GLY A 62 -21.96 0.35 -8.60
C GLY A 62 -20.75 0.27 -7.65
N ASP A 63 -19.61 -0.29 -8.05
CA ASP A 63 -18.39 -0.17 -7.23
C ASP A 63 -17.72 1.19 -7.48
N SER A 64 -18.28 2.23 -6.86
CA SER A 64 -17.71 3.58 -6.80
C SER A 64 -16.54 3.69 -5.82
N ASP A 65 -16.22 2.64 -5.07
CA ASP A 65 -14.96 2.50 -4.33
C ASP A 65 -13.83 2.17 -5.29
N MET A 66 -13.72 2.97 -6.34
CA MET A 66 -12.60 2.94 -7.27
C MET A 66 -11.34 3.09 -6.43
N PRO A 67 -10.45 2.07 -6.38
CA PRO A 67 -9.21 2.21 -5.63
C PRO A 67 -8.50 3.40 -6.28
N ASN A 68 -8.38 4.49 -5.52
CA ASN A 68 -7.62 5.64 -5.98
C ASN A 68 -6.26 5.09 -6.36
N ALA A 69 -5.93 5.15 -7.65
CA ALA A 69 -4.56 4.95 -8.08
C ALA A 69 -3.66 5.74 -7.12
N PRO A 70 -2.65 5.10 -6.52
CA PRO A 70 -1.79 5.77 -5.56
C PRO A 70 -1.30 7.07 -6.18
N GLN A 71 -1.50 8.21 -5.55
CA GLN A 71 -1.09 9.53 -6.08
C GLN A 71 -0.01 10.17 -5.20
N SER A 72 0.25 9.58 -4.04
CA SER A 72 1.32 9.94 -3.15
C SER A 72 1.79 8.74 -2.34
N VAL A 73 2.96 8.88 -1.75
CA VAL A 73 3.43 8.03 -0.65
C VAL A 73 3.30 8.81 0.64
N ALA A 74 2.61 8.23 1.61
CA ALA A 74 2.60 8.73 2.98
C ALA A 74 3.60 7.92 3.82
N HIS A 75 4.49 8.64 4.50
CA HIS A 75 5.47 8.07 5.41
C HIS A 75 4.90 8.10 6.83
N LEU A 76 4.63 6.92 7.37
CA LEU A 76 4.08 6.70 8.69
C LEU A 76 5.14 6.18 9.65
N ILE A 77 5.03 6.59 10.92
CA ILE A 77 5.82 6.05 12.02
C ILE A 77 4.86 5.42 13.03
N LEU A 78 4.99 4.12 13.22
CA LEU A 78 4.25 3.36 14.23
C LEU A 78 5.17 3.13 15.42
N LYS A 79 4.77 3.64 16.60
CA LYS A 79 5.55 3.55 17.85
C LYS A 79 4.78 2.75 18.89
N GLY A 80 5.48 1.83 19.57
CA GLY A 80 4.93 1.10 20.71
C GLY A 80 4.88 -0.42 20.54
N PHE A 81 5.37 -0.95 19.41
CA PHE A 81 5.55 -2.39 19.27
C PHE A 81 6.65 -2.90 20.21
N ASP A 82 6.59 -4.19 20.56
CA ASP A 82 7.73 -4.84 21.21
C ASP A 82 8.78 -5.18 20.14
N TYR A 83 10.05 -4.86 20.39
CA TYR A 83 11.16 -5.15 19.47
C TYR A 83 11.48 -6.64 19.39
N TYR A 84 11.35 -7.34 20.52
CA TYR A 84 11.39 -8.80 20.56
C TYR A 84 9.97 -9.33 20.68
N THR A 85 9.62 -10.26 19.80
CA THR A 85 8.32 -10.95 19.77
C THR A 85 8.20 -11.99 20.90
N SER A 86 9.33 -12.48 21.40
CA SER A 86 9.42 -13.30 22.62
C SER A 86 9.90 -12.48 23.81
N ARG A 87 9.24 -12.62 24.95
CA ARG A 87 9.69 -12.02 26.23
C ARG A 87 10.86 -12.80 26.86
N TYR A 88 11.06 -14.04 26.44
CA TYR A 88 11.99 -14.98 27.07
C TYR A 88 13.29 -15.12 26.28
N ASN A 89 13.23 -14.97 24.96
CA ASN A 89 14.37 -15.11 24.07
C ASN A 89 14.60 -13.82 23.28
N LYS A 90 15.87 -13.39 23.25
CA LYS A 90 16.31 -12.21 22.49
C LYS A 90 17.21 -12.64 21.35
N ARG A 91 16.74 -13.58 20.54
CA ARG A 91 17.49 -14.05 19.37
C ARG A 91 17.15 -13.22 18.14
N PRO A 92 18.03 -13.17 17.12
CA PRO A 92 17.74 -12.43 15.89
C PRO A 92 16.43 -12.84 15.21
N GLU A 93 16.07 -14.12 15.28
CA GLU A 93 14.81 -14.67 14.76
C GLU A 93 13.56 -14.20 15.51
N ASP A 94 13.71 -13.76 16.76
CA ASP A 94 12.62 -13.25 17.59
C ASP A 94 12.42 -11.73 17.40
N ILE A 95 13.23 -11.07 16.56
CA ILE A 95 13.08 -9.63 16.28
C ILE A 95 11.82 -9.39 15.45
N LEU A 96 11.05 -8.38 15.84
CA LEU A 96 9.87 -7.96 15.09
C LEU A 96 10.24 -7.61 13.64
N THR A 97 9.60 -8.29 12.71
CA THR A 97 9.83 -8.09 11.28
C THR A 97 8.79 -7.16 10.66
N GLY A 98 9.13 -6.57 9.51
CA GLY A 98 8.18 -5.77 8.75
C GLY A 98 6.93 -6.53 8.31
N ASP A 99 7.03 -7.85 8.07
CA ASP A 99 5.87 -8.66 7.67
C ASP A 99 4.89 -8.83 8.83
N GLN A 100 5.40 -9.00 10.05
CA GLN A 100 4.59 -9.03 11.27
C GLN A 100 3.94 -7.67 11.54
N VAL A 101 4.58 -6.56 11.17
CA VAL A 101 3.96 -5.23 11.24
C VAL A 101 2.80 -5.11 10.25
N ILE A 102 2.96 -5.57 9.01
CA ILE A 102 1.88 -5.59 8.00
C ILE A 102 0.70 -6.44 8.50
N GLU A 103 0.97 -7.63 9.02
CA GLU A 103 -0.05 -8.52 9.58
C GLU A 103 -0.77 -7.88 10.76
N ALA A 104 -0.02 -7.23 11.66
CA ALA A 104 -0.58 -6.51 12.80
C ALA A 104 -1.48 -5.33 12.36
N MET A 105 -1.06 -4.55 11.36
CA MET A 105 -1.89 -3.50 10.77
C MET A 105 -3.18 -4.09 10.18
N GLY A 106 -3.10 -5.21 9.47
CA GLY A 106 -4.25 -5.90 8.88
C GLY A 106 -5.30 -6.39 9.90
N SER A 107 -4.95 -6.48 11.18
CA SER A 107 -5.90 -6.83 12.27
C SER A 107 -6.77 -5.65 12.74
N VAL A 108 -6.53 -4.44 12.24
CA VAL A 108 -7.23 -3.23 12.62
C VAL A 108 -8.04 -2.72 11.44
N ASP A 109 -9.36 -2.60 11.61
CA ASP A 109 -10.29 -2.25 10.52
C ASP A 109 -9.93 -0.93 9.82
N GLN A 110 -9.45 0.07 10.56
CA GLN A 110 -9.06 1.35 9.99
C GLN A 110 -7.84 1.26 9.05
N PHE A 111 -6.99 0.25 9.21
CA PHE A 111 -5.83 0.03 8.35
C PHE A 111 -6.14 -0.92 7.19
N ARG A 112 -7.37 -1.45 7.11
CA ARG A 112 -7.76 -2.38 6.05
C ARG A 112 -7.71 -1.67 4.69
N GLY A 113 -7.08 -2.33 3.72
CA GLY A 113 -6.91 -1.77 2.37
C GLY A 113 -5.77 -0.76 2.24
N LEU A 114 -4.97 -0.54 3.30
CA LEU A 114 -3.69 0.15 3.15
C LEU A 114 -2.66 -0.79 2.52
N GLU A 115 -2.17 -0.40 1.35
CA GLU A 115 -1.08 -1.10 0.69
C GLU A 115 0.24 -0.43 1.03
N CYS A 116 1.17 -1.22 1.57
CA CYS A 116 2.54 -0.77 1.82
C CYS A 116 3.31 -0.71 0.50
N VAL A 117 4.03 0.39 0.27
CA VAL A 117 4.92 0.58 -0.89
C VAL A 117 6.07 -0.43 -0.86
N ARG A 118 6.55 -0.74 0.34
CA ARG A 118 7.64 -1.67 0.63
C ARG A 118 7.47 -2.27 2.01
N LYS A 119 8.22 -3.33 2.28
CA LYS A 119 8.30 -3.93 3.61
C LYS A 119 8.69 -2.87 4.66
N PRO A 120 7.94 -2.75 5.77
CA PRO A 120 8.27 -1.82 6.85
C PRO A 120 9.68 -2.04 7.41
N ALA A 121 10.36 -0.93 7.70
CA ALA A 121 11.63 -0.97 8.42
C ALA A 121 11.36 -0.91 9.92
N VAL A 122 11.90 -1.88 10.67
CA VAL A 122 11.75 -1.96 12.13
C VAL A 122 13.08 -1.62 12.78
N VAL A 123 13.07 -0.71 13.75
CA VAL A 123 14.25 -0.35 14.53
C VAL A 123 13.96 -0.38 16.02
N GLN A 124 14.97 -0.69 16.82
CA GLN A 124 14.88 -0.59 18.27
C GLN A 124 14.95 0.88 18.71
N SER A 125 14.08 1.27 19.63
CA SER A 125 14.14 2.59 20.27
C SER A 125 15.30 2.65 21.26
N ARG A 126 16.17 3.65 21.14
CA ARG A 126 17.30 3.84 22.07
C ARG A 126 16.88 4.08 23.52
N GLY A 127 15.68 4.61 23.77
CA GLY A 127 15.22 5.01 25.10
C GLY A 127 14.43 3.94 25.86
N SER A 128 14.04 2.84 25.21
CA SER A 128 13.27 1.76 25.84
C SER A 128 13.80 0.42 25.37
N LYS A 129 14.26 -0.41 26.32
CA LYS A 129 15.03 -1.63 26.05
C LYS A 129 14.32 -2.62 25.11
N ASP A 130 12.99 -2.58 25.04
CA ASP A 130 12.22 -3.54 24.26
C ASP A 130 11.18 -2.89 23.34
N MET A 131 11.26 -1.58 23.06
CA MET A 131 10.32 -0.91 22.15
C MET A 131 10.86 -0.85 20.72
N ALA A 132 10.01 -1.23 19.76
CA ALA A 132 10.23 -1.04 18.33
C ALA A 132 9.51 0.20 17.81
N VAL A 133 10.14 0.81 16.81
CA VAL A 133 9.56 1.81 15.92
C VAL A 133 9.54 1.21 14.52
N ALA A 134 8.36 1.19 13.89
CA ALA A 134 8.20 0.74 12.52
C ALA A 134 7.97 1.95 11.59
N PHE A 135 8.79 2.06 10.56
CA PHE A 135 8.61 3.01 9.48
C PHE A 135 7.86 2.33 8.34
N VAL A 136 6.69 2.87 8.01
CA VAL A 136 5.77 2.29 7.03
C VAL A 136 5.51 3.31 5.94
N ASP A 137 5.78 2.93 4.70
CA ASP A 137 5.43 3.74 3.55
C ASP A 137 4.16 3.16 2.94
N VAL A 138 3.09 3.97 2.87
CA VAL A 138 1.80 3.54 2.31
C VAL A 138 1.42 4.36 1.08
N TRP A 139 0.74 3.71 0.16
CA TRP A 139 0.10 4.36 -0.97
C TRP A 139 -1.10 5.19 -0.50
N ASP A 140 -1.23 6.43 -0.96
CA ASP A 140 -2.38 7.30 -0.64
C ASP A 140 -2.80 8.17 -1.83
N SER A 141 -4.00 8.74 -1.73
CA SER A 141 -4.53 9.85 -2.53
C SER A 141 -3.61 11.07 -2.55
N LYS A 142 -3.78 11.96 -3.54
CA LYS A 142 -3.00 13.22 -3.63
C LYS A 142 -3.09 14.06 -2.36
N THR A 143 -4.28 14.16 -1.76
CA THR A 143 -4.50 14.98 -0.56
C THR A 143 -4.08 14.28 0.74
N GLY A 144 -3.66 13.01 0.68
CA GLY A 144 -3.27 12.24 1.86
C GLY A 144 -4.46 11.89 2.77
N SER A 145 -5.69 11.90 2.23
CA SER A 145 -6.92 11.79 3.01
C SER A 145 -6.98 10.53 3.86
N ARG A 146 -6.66 9.37 3.28
CA ARG A 146 -6.73 8.07 3.98
C ARG A 146 -5.75 8.02 5.15
N THR A 147 -4.54 8.54 4.95
CA THR A 147 -3.52 8.49 6.00
C THR A 147 -3.72 9.57 7.06
N LYS A 148 -4.28 10.73 6.69
CA LYS A 148 -4.61 11.82 7.64
C LYS A 148 -5.60 11.37 8.71
N ASP A 149 -6.57 10.54 8.36
CA ASP A 149 -7.52 10.00 9.32
C ASP A 149 -6.88 9.00 10.28
N LEU A 150 -5.71 8.46 9.94
CA LEU A 150 -5.03 7.45 10.74
C LEU A 150 -4.03 8.03 11.73
N VAL A 151 -3.43 9.17 11.41
CA VAL A 151 -2.32 9.73 12.20
C VAL A 151 -2.78 10.52 13.42
N ASN A 152 -1.84 10.76 14.33
CA ASN A 152 -2.07 11.43 15.61
C ASN A 152 -3.10 10.70 16.49
N LYS A 153 -3.30 9.41 16.23
CA LYS A 153 -4.17 8.50 16.98
C LYS A 153 -3.37 7.34 17.55
N VAL A 154 -3.96 6.68 18.53
CA VAL A 154 -3.44 5.47 19.16
C VAL A 154 -4.39 4.33 18.85
N TYR A 155 -3.83 3.20 18.41
CA TYR A 155 -4.58 2.01 18.07
C TYR A 155 -4.21 0.87 18.98
N HIS A 156 -5.19 0.03 19.29
CA HIS A 156 -4.95 -1.18 20.03
C HIS A 156 -4.62 -2.32 19.06
N ILE A 157 -3.34 -2.63 18.92
CA ILE A 157 -2.83 -3.63 17.98
C ILE A 157 -2.12 -4.72 18.78
N ARG A 158 -2.59 -5.97 18.65
CA ARG A 158 -2.01 -7.13 19.37
C ARG A 158 -1.81 -6.91 20.88
N GLY A 159 -2.77 -6.27 21.55
CA GLY A 159 -2.68 -6.01 22.99
C GLY A 159 -1.80 -4.81 23.38
N LYS A 160 -1.34 -4.01 22.41
CA LYS A 160 -0.47 -2.86 22.63
C LYS A 160 -1.08 -1.57 22.09
N LEU A 161 -0.77 -0.48 22.76
CA LEU A 161 -1.12 0.86 22.30
C LEU A 161 -0.05 1.35 21.33
N ILE A 162 -0.38 1.35 20.04
CA ILE A 162 0.49 1.78 18.96
C ILE A 162 0.09 3.20 18.55
N LYS A 163 1.01 4.15 18.74
CA LYS A 163 0.83 5.52 18.27
C LYS A 163 1.25 5.61 16.81
N VAL A 164 0.40 6.20 15.98
CA VAL A 164 0.71 6.47 14.57
C VAL A 164 0.98 7.95 14.37
N GLU A 165 2.16 8.24 13.85
CA GLU A 165 2.61 9.60 13.54
C GLU A 165 2.85 9.76 12.04
N TYR A 166 2.57 10.98 11.57
CA TYR A 166 2.84 11.36 10.19
C TYR A 166 4.24 11.94 10.08
N ALA A 167 5.11 11.31 9.28
CA ALA A 167 6.44 11.86 9.04
C ALA A 167 6.42 12.85 7.88
N ARG A 168 5.86 12.45 6.73
CA ARG A 168 5.85 13.26 5.49
C ARG A 168 4.91 12.67 4.44
N GLN A 169 4.37 13.52 3.56
CA GLN A 169 3.80 13.11 2.28
C GLN A 169 4.77 13.41 1.15
N ARG A 170 4.88 12.50 0.18
CA ARG A 170 5.50 12.77 -1.10
C ARG A 170 4.47 12.53 -2.20
N GLU A 171 3.98 13.62 -2.77
CA GLU A 171 3.15 13.56 -3.98
C GLU A 171 4.00 13.17 -5.18
N PHE A 172 3.40 12.41 -6.10
CA PHE A 172 3.95 12.24 -7.44
C PHE A 172 3.51 13.47 -8.24
N ILE A 173 4.44 14.39 -8.47
CA ILE A 173 4.20 15.54 -9.35
C ILE A 173 3.92 14.97 -10.76
N PRO A 174 2.79 15.32 -11.42
CA PRO A 174 2.51 14.93 -12.79
C PRO A 174 3.55 15.49 -13.77
#